data_AF-A0A381R7N5-F1
#
_entry.id   AF-A0A381R7N5-F1
#
_cell.length_a   1.000
_cell.length_b   1.000
_cell.length_c   1.000
_cell.angle_alpha   90.00
_cell.angle_beta   90.00
_cell.angle_gamma   90.00
#
_symmetry.space_group_name_H-M   'P 1'
#
loop_
_entity.id
_entity.type
_entity.pdbx_description
1 polymer ?
#
loop_
_entity_poly.entity_id
_entity_poly.type
_entity_poly.pdbx_seq_one_letter_code
_entity_poly.pdbx_strand_id
1 'polypeptide(L)' 'VASIRDAITALEIKVEGENRTQVSMNIKRKRDIGCYQGLRHRRGLPVNGQRTKTNSRTRKGKRRTIGLGKKV' A
#
# COMPACT_ATOMS: atom_id res chain seq x y z
N VAL A 1 13.33 1.45 -29.17
CA VAL A 1 13.37 0.78 -27.83
C VAL A 1 14.66 1.08 -27.07
N ALA A 2 15.84 1.01 -27.71
CA ALA A 2 17.13 1.38 -27.08
C ALA A 2 17.13 2.81 -26.53
N SER A 3 16.75 3.80 -27.35
CA SER A 3 16.70 5.22 -26.96
C SER A 3 15.86 5.52 -25.70
N ILE A 4 14.78 4.77 -25.46
CA ILE A 4 13.92 4.95 -24.28
C ILE A 4 14.64 4.41 -23.03
N ARG A 5 15.33 3.28 -23.12
CA ARG A 5 16.10 2.70 -22.00
C ARG A 5 17.29 3.58 -21.64
N ASP A 6 17.97 4.11 -22.65
CA ASP A 6 19.11 5.00 -22.46
C ASP A 6 18.67 6.29 -21.77
N ALA A 7 17.54 6.87 -22.17
CA ALA A 7 16.95 8.03 -21.50
C ALA A 7 16.56 7.74 -20.03
N ILE A 8 15.97 6.58 -19.73
CA ILE A 8 15.62 6.19 -18.35
C ILE A 8 16.88 6.06 -17.48
N THR A 9 17.95 5.51 -18.05
CA THR A 9 19.23 5.34 -17.34
C THR A 9 19.91 6.69 -17.11
N ALA A 10 19.91 7.58 -18.11
CA ALA A 10 20.49 8.92 -18.01
C ALA A 10 19.78 9.82 -17.00
N LEU A 11 18.48 9.61 -16.78
CA LEU A 11 17.70 10.34 -15.78
C LEU A 11 17.88 9.81 -14.34
N GLU A 12 18.62 8.72 -14.14
CA GLU A 12 18.89 8.07 -12.84
C GLU A 12 17.62 7.82 -11.98
N ILE A 13 16.49 7.57 -12.65
CA ILE A 13 15.22 7.37 -11.96
C ILE A 13 15.12 5.93 -11.49
N LYS A 14 14.85 5.74 -10.19
CA LYS A 14 14.52 4.43 -9.63
C LYS A 14 13.24 3.90 -10.26
N VAL A 15 13.36 2.85 -11.05
CA VAL A 15 12.23 2.22 -11.75
C VAL A 15 11.96 0.81 -11.24
N GLU A 16 10.70 0.41 -11.37
CA GLU A 16 10.21 -0.97 -11.12
C GLU A 16 10.73 -1.60 -9.81
N GLY A 17 11.66 -2.55 -9.91
CA GLY A 17 12.09 -3.40 -8.80
C GLY A 17 12.74 -2.62 -7.66
N GLU A 18 13.62 -1.67 -7.98
CA GLU A 18 14.31 -0.88 -6.97
C GLU A 18 13.31 0.00 -6.20
N ASN A 19 12.44 0.70 -6.93
CA ASN A 19 11.42 1.57 -6.34
C ASN A 19 10.41 0.76 -5.49
N ARG A 20 9.94 -0.39 -5.98
CA ARG A 20 9.05 -1.30 -5.22
C ARG A 20 9.69 -1.77 -3.92
N THR A 21 10.99 -2.09 -3.95
CA THR A 21 11.74 -2.52 -2.77
C THR A 21 11.90 -1.38 -1.77
N GLN A 22 12.24 -0.18 -2.24
CA GLN A 22 12.37 1.01 -1.41
C GLN A 22 11.05 1.34 -0.68
N VAL A 23 9.92 1.33 -1.40
CA VAL A 23 8.59 1.57 -0.82
C VAL A 23 8.22 0.49 0.20
N SER A 24 8.49 -0.78 -0.12
CA SER A 24 8.22 -1.90 0.78
C SER A 24 9.02 -1.80 2.08
N MET A 25 10.30 -1.42 1.99
CA MET A 25 11.16 -1.18 3.15
C MET A 25 10.68 -0.01 3.99
N ASN A 26 10.21 1.07 3.37
CA ASN A 26 9.62 2.20 4.08
C ASN A 26 8.36 1.81 4.86
N ILE A 27 7.48 0.99 4.28
CA ILE A 27 6.28 0.49 4.96
C ILE A 27 6.66 -0.48 6.08
N LYS A 28 7.61 -1.38 5.85
CA LYS A 28 8.11 -2.32 6.85
C LYS A 28 8.65 -1.57 8.07
N ARG A 29 9.54 -0.60 7.85
CA ARG A 29 10.07 0.29 8.88
C ARG A 29 8.97 0.92 9.73
N LYS A 30 7.93 1.49 9.12
CA LYS A 30 6.79 2.09 9.86
C LYS A 30 6.05 1.07 10.73
N ARG A 31 5.84 -0.15 10.22
CA ARG A 31 5.16 -1.22 10.99
C ARG A 31 5.99 -1.72 12.16
N ASP A 32 7.31 -1.78 12.00
CA ASP A 32 8.24 -2.30 13.01
C ASP A 32 8.42 -1.27 14.14
N ILE A 33 8.53 0.03 13.80
CA ILE A 33 8.53 1.13 14.77
C ILE A 33 7.23 1.19 15.59
N GLY A 34 6.11 0.74 15.02
CA GLY A 34 4.81 0.76 15.71
C GLY A 34 4.13 2.14 15.75
N CYS A 35 4.57 3.09 14.91
CA CYS A 35 3.92 4.40 14.80
C CYS A 35 2.48 4.28 14.29
N TYR A 36 1.68 5.34 14.43
CA TYR A 36 0.28 5.36 13.99
C TYR A 36 0.13 4.82 12.55
N GLN A 37 0.93 5.33 11.61
CA GLN A 37 0.90 4.90 10.23
C GLN A 37 1.17 3.38 10.08
N GLY A 38 2.16 2.85 10.81
CA GLY A 38 2.47 1.42 10.85
C GLY A 38 1.30 0.56 11.31
N LEU A 39 0.60 0.99 12.38
CA LEU A 39 -0.60 0.31 12.88
C LEU A 39 -1.73 0.32 11.85
N ARG A 40 -1.92 1.43 11.12
CA ARG A 40 -2.90 1.53 10.01
C ARG A 40 -2.52 0.62 8.83
N HIS A 41 -1.22 0.55 8.49
CA HIS A 41 -0.71 -0.37 7.49
C HIS A 41 -0.97 -1.84 7.87
N ARG A 42 -0.77 -2.19 9.14
CA ARG A 42 -1.02 -3.54 9.68
C ARG A 42 -2.51 -3.91 9.67
N ARG A 43 -3.38 -2.98 10.07
CA ARG A 43 -4.84 -3.18 10.18
C ARG A 43 -5.60 -3.06 8.86
N GLY A 44 -4.94 -2.77 7.74
CA GLY A 44 -5.65 -2.57 6.47
C GLY A 44 -6.57 -1.34 6.49
N LEU A 45 -6.15 -0.27 7.16
CA LEU A 45 -6.91 0.98 7.27
C LEU A 45 -6.20 2.14 6.56
N PRO A 46 -6.93 3.19 6.15
CA PRO A 46 -6.33 4.36 5.57
C PRO A 46 -5.40 5.08 6.57
N VAL A 47 -4.29 5.61 6.02
CA VAL A 47 -3.13 6.09 6.79
C VAL A 47 -3.15 7.61 6.98
N ASN A 48 -3.74 8.35 6.04
CA ASN A 48 -3.70 9.83 5.98
C ASN A 48 -4.90 10.48 6.68
N GLY A 49 -5.36 9.91 7.80
CA GLY A 49 -6.45 10.49 8.59
C GLY A 49 -7.85 10.43 7.96
N GLN A 50 -8.04 9.71 6.85
CA GLN A 50 -9.34 9.61 6.20
C GLN A 50 -10.40 8.91 7.08
N ARG A 51 -11.67 9.32 6.92
CA ARG A 51 -12.81 8.78 7.67
C ARG A 51 -13.02 7.29 7.38
N THR A 52 -13.03 6.46 8.43
CA THR A 52 -13.16 5.00 8.30
C THR A 52 -14.55 4.42 8.59
N LYS A 53 -15.50 5.25 9.03
CA LYS A 53 -16.87 4.83 9.34
C LYS A 53 -17.64 4.39 8.08
N THR A 54 -17.52 5.14 6.99
CA THR A 54 -18.29 4.92 5.75
C THR A 54 -17.40 4.55 4.55
N ASN A 55 -16.56 5.48 4.08
CA ASN A 55 -15.89 5.40 2.77
C ASN A 55 -14.39 5.11 2.90
N SER A 56 -14.04 3.82 3.01
CA SER A 56 -12.63 3.38 3.04
C SER A 56 -12.42 2.04 2.35
N ARG A 57 -13.20 1.74 1.30
CA ARG A 57 -13.28 0.39 0.72
C ARG A 57 -12.01 0.00 -0.04
N THR A 58 -11.33 0.95 -0.69
CA THR A 58 -10.04 0.70 -1.37
C THR A 58 -9.03 0.06 -0.42
N ARG A 59 -9.03 0.46 0.85
CA ARG A 59 -8.09 -0.06 1.84
C ARG A 59 -8.64 -1.21 2.68
N LYS A 60 -9.93 -1.16 3.05
CA LYS A 60 -10.63 -2.20 3.84
C LYS A 60 -11.05 -3.45 3.03
N GLY A 61 -11.13 -3.36 1.71
CA GLY A 61 -11.68 -4.40 0.83
C GLY A 61 -13.21 -4.42 0.73
N LYS A 62 -13.74 -5.46 0.06
CA LYS A 62 -15.19 -5.67 -0.19
C LYS A 62 -16.01 -5.74 1.10
N ARG A 63 -17.29 -5.34 1.04
CA ARG A 63 -18.21 -5.46 2.21
C ARG A 63 -18.32 -6.92 2.60
N ARG A 64 -17.88 -7.24 3.82
CA ARG A 64 -18.22 -8.50 4.48
C ARG A 64 -19.58 -8.27 5.11
N THR A 65 -20.62 -8.90 4.56
CA THR A 65 -21.93 -8.92 5.19
C THR A 65 -21.85 -9.80 6.41
N ILE A 66 -22.22 -9.28 7.57
CA ILE A 66 -22.34 -10.08 8.78
C ILE A 66 -23.74 -10.71 8.71
N GLY A 67 -23.82 -12.05 8.59
CA GLY A 67 -25.10 -12.77 8.69
C GLY A 67 -25.61 -13.50 7.44
N LEU A 68 -24.96 -13.44 6.28
CA LEU A 68 -25.22 -14.47 5.25
C LEU A 68 -24.34 -15.68 5.58
N GLY A 69 -24.97 -16.73 6.13
CA GLY A 69 -24.33 -17.99 6.44
C GLY A 69 -23.52 -18.53 5.27
N LYS A 70 -22.48 -19.30 5.59
CA LYS A 70 -21.75 -20.13 4.63
C LYS A 70 -22.75 -20.77 3.66
N LYS A 71 -22.64 -20.47 2.35
CA LYS A 71 -22.98 -21.51 1.37
C LYS A 71 -21.81 -22.47 1.41
N VAL A 72 -22.11 -23.69 1.82
CA VAL A 72 -21.31 -24.90 1.60
C VAL A 72 -20.77 -24.89 0.16
#